data_AF-A0A447P4Y2-F1
#
_entry.id   AF-A0A447P4Y2-F1
#
_cell.length_a   1.000
_cell.length_b   1.000
_cell.length_c   1.000
_cell.angle_alpha   90.00
_cell.angle_beta   90.00
_cell.angle_gamma   90.00
#
_symmetry.space_group_name_H-M   'P 1'
#
loop_
_entity.id
_entity.type
_entity.pdbx_description
1 polymer ?
#
loop_
_entity_poly.entity_id
_entity_poly.type
_entity_poly.pdbx_seq_one_letter_code
_entity_poly.pdbx_strand_id
1 'polypeptide(L)'
;MRIQELAQNIHKLVEHHNLPDLMYRAFEVLPKMVMTPYTAFQKELHGETEEVYLEEMVGRVNANMILPYPPGVPLVMPGEMITEESRPVLEFLQMLCEIGAHYPGFETDIHGAYRQADGRYTVKVLKENTK
;
A
#
# COMPACT_ATOMS: atom_id res chain seq x y z
N MET A 1 26.27 -15.91 5.76
CA MET A 1 25.28 -16.12 4.70
C MET A 1 25.98 -16.41 3.39
N ARG A 2 25.70 -17.54 2.74
CA ARG A 2 26.15 -17.82 1.35
C ARG A 2 25.02 -17.49 0.36
N ILE A 3 25.35 -17.35 -0.92
CA ILE A 3 24.36 -16.97 -1.93
C ILE A 3 23.18 -17.96 -2.06
N GLN A 4 23.44 -19.26 -1.89
CA GLN A 4 22.39 -20.29 -1.91
C GLN A 4 21.43 -20.16 -0.72
N GLU A 5 21.97 -19.85 0.45
CA GLU A 5 21.18 -19.65 1.67
C GLU A 5 20.29 -18.40 1.55
N LEU A 6 20.85 -17.29 1.04
CA LEU A 6 20.07 -16.07 0.76
C LEU A 6 18.92 -16.35 -0.22
N ALA A 7 19.22 -17.03 -1.34
CA ALA A 7 18.21 -17.38 -2.34
C ALA A 7 17.10 -18.27 -1.76
N GLN A 8 17.47 -19.31 -1.00
CA GLN A 8 16.50 -20.21 -0.37
C GLN A 8 15.63 -19.51 0.67
N ASN A 9 16.21 -18.62 1.47
CA ASN A 9 15.45 -17.93 2.51
C ASN A 9 14.49 -16.90 1.92
N ILE A 10 14.90 -16.12 0.91
CA ILE A 10 14.00 -15.19 0.21
C ILE A 10 12.88 -15.97 -0.48
N HIS A 11 13.20 -17.08 -1.16
CA HIS A 11 12.17 -17.91 -1.79
C HIS A 11 11.15 -18.44 -0.79
N LYS A 12 11.61 -18.93 0.38
CA LYS A 12 10.71 -19.38 1.45
C LYS A 12 9.82 -18.26 1.98
N LEU A 13 10.30 -17.01 2.05
CA LEU A 13 9.44 -15.87 2.42
C LEU A 13 8.35 -15.65 1.36
N VAL A 14 8.71 -15.70 0.06
CA VAL A 14 7.75 -15.58 -1.04
C VAL A 14 6.67 -16.67 -0.97
N GLU A 15 7.07 -17.93 -0.70
CA GLU A 15 6.14 -19.05 -0.51
C GLU A 15 5.28 -18.88 0.76
N HIS A 16 5.90 -18.52 1.89
CA HIS A 16 5.24 -18.37 3.18
C HIS A 16 4.15 -17.28 3.15
N HIS A 17 4.45 -16.14 2.54
CA HIS A 17 3.53 -15.03 2.40
C HIS A 17 2.55 -15.20 1.23
N ASN A 18 2.68 -16.26 0.41
CA ASN A 18 1.85 -16.48 -0.77
C ASN A 18 1.78 -15.25 -1.70
N LEU A 19 2.93 -14.60 -1.92
CA LEU A 19 3.03 -13.31 -2.61
C LEU A 19 2.34 -13.30 -3.99
N PRO A 20 2.50 -14.32 -4.88
CA PRO A 20 1.89 -14.28 -6.21
C PRO A 20 0.36 -14.24 -6.18
N ASP A 21 -0.28 -14.98 -5.27
CA ASP A 21 -1.73 -15.01 -5.13
C ASP A 21 -2.29 -13.71 -4.53
N LEU A 22 -1.64 -13.19 -3.49
CA LEU A 22 -2.01 -11.90 -2.90
C LEU A 22 -1.91 -10.78 -3.92
N MET A 23 -0.81 -10.76 -4.68
CA MET A 23 -0.63 -9.79 -5.78
C MET A 23 -1.75 -9.95 -6.80
N TYR A 24 -2.05 -11.18 -7.25
CA TYR A 24 -3.12 -11.41 -8.22
C TYR A 24 -4.48 -10.89 -7.71
N ARG A 25 -4.89 -11.27 -6.49
CA ARG A 25 -6.17 -10.86 -5.90
C ARG A 25 -6.26 -9.35 -5.67
N ALA A 26 -5.16 -8.69 -5.32
CA ALA A 26 -5.13 -7.24 -5.10
C ALA A 26 -5.44 -6.43 -6.37
N PHE A 27 -5.07 -6.92 -7.55
CA PHE A 27 -5.28 -6.21 -8.81
C PHE A 27 -6.57 -6.63 -9.56
N GLU A 28 -7.28 -7.66 -9.10
CA GLU A 28 -8.55 -8.10 -9.70
C GLU A 28 -9.77 -7.28 -9.24
N VAL A 29 -9.68 -6.60 -8.09
CA VAL A 29 -10.76 -5.76 -7.55
C VAL A 29 -10.31 -4.31 -7.43
N LEU A 30 -10.97 -3.43 -8.18
CA LEU A 30 -10.68 -2.00 -8.11
C LEU A 30 -11.13 -1.40 -6.78
N PRO A 31 -10.33 -0.52 -6.16
CA PRO A 31 -10.80 0.39 -5.13
C PRO A 31 -11.99 1.23 -5.60
N LYS A 32 -12.82 1.69 -4.66
CA LYS A 32 -13.99 2.49 -4.98
C LYS A 32 -13.57 3.93 -5.30
N MET A 33 -13.83 4.41 -6.52
CA MET A 33 -13.65 5.82 -6.87
C MET A 33 -14.73 6.68 -6.18
N VAL A 34 -14.36 7.38 -5.11
CA VAL A 34 -15.25 8.27 -4.33
C VAL A 34 -15.34 9.65 -4.96
N MET A 35 -14.23 10.11 -5.53
CA MET A 35 -14.14 11.35 -6.30
C MET A 35 -13.06 11.22 -7.37
N THR A 36 -13.06 12.14 -8.33
CA THR A 36 -12.02 12.14 -9.37
C THR A 36 -10.65 12.50 -8.77
N PRO A 37 -9.54 12.06 -9.39
CA PRO A 37 -8.20 12.49 -8.98
C PRO A 37 -8.02 14.01 -8.98
N TYR A 38 -8.69 14.72 -9.90
CA TYR A 38 -8.72 16.18 -9.91
C TYR A 38 -9.31 16.73 -8.61
N THR A 39 -10.47 16.24 -8.18
CA THR A 39 -11.12 16.68 -6.94
C THR A 39 -10.29 16.34 -5.71
N ALA A 40 -9.69 15.15 -5.64
CA ALA A 40 -8.81 14.76 -4.55
C ALA A 40 -7.57 15.67 -4.47
N PHE A 41 -6.96 15.97 -5.62
CA PHE A 41 -5.83 16.88 -5.69
C PHE A 41 -6.21 18.32 -5.32
N GLN A 42 -7.40 18.80 -5.70
CA GLN A 42 -7.89 20.10 -5.22
C GLN A 42 -7.97 20.13 -3.69
N LYS A 43 -8.44 19.07 -3.03
CA LYS A 43 -8.47 18.99 -1.56
C LYS A 43 -7.07 18.98 -0.95
N GLU A 44 -6.13 18.27 -1.57
CA GLU A 44 -4.72 18.29 -1.17
C GLU A 44 -4.12 19.71 -1.26
N LEU A 45 -4.39 20.45 -2.32
CA LEU A 45 -3.96 21.86 -2.48
C LEU A 45 -4.52 22.79 -1.38
N HIS A 46 -5.69 22.46 -0.81
CA HIS A 46 -6.28 23.18 0.32
C HIS A 46 -5.75 22.72 1.69
N GLY A 47 -4.78 21.80 1.75
CA GLY A 47 -4.24 21.28 3.01
C GLY A 47 -5.20 20.33 3.76
N GLU A 48 -6.20 19.78 3.05
CA GLU A 48 -7.21 18.88 3.60
C GLU A 48 -6.74 17.41 3.62
N THR A 49 -5.46 17.19 3.95
CA THR A 49 -4.87 15.85 4.04
C THR A 49 -4.28 15.59 5.42
N GLU A 50 -4.22 14.32 5.78
CA GLU A 50 -3.54 13.82 6.97
C GLU A 50 -2.86 12.47 6.65
N GLU A 51 -1.90 12.09 7.48
CA GLU A 51 -1.28 10.77 7.41
C GLU A 51 -1.96 9.83 8.39
N VAL A 52 -2.24 8.62 7.93
CA VAL A 52 -2.75 7.51 8.75
C VAL A 52 -1.88 6.30 8.56
N TYR A 53 -1.89 5.38 9.53
CA TYR A 53 -1.21 4.11 9.33
C TYR A 53 -1.87 3.30 8.21
N LEU A 54 -1.07 2.49 7.51
CA LEU A 54 -1.52 1.69 6.37
C LEU A 54 -2.73 0.79 6.75
N GLU A 55 -2.70 0.18 7.93
CA GLU A 55 -3.78 -0.64 8.48
C GLU A 55 -5.09 0.13 8.77
N GLU A 56 -5.04 1.47 8.85
CA GLU A 56 -6.18 2.34 9.14
C GLU A 56 -6.78 2.97 7.86
N MET A 57 -6.26 2.63 6.67
CA MET A 57 -6.67 3.28 5.42
C MET A 57 -8.02 2.80 4.86
N VAL A 58 -8.56 1.68 5.35
CA VAL A 58 -9.88 1.19 4.92
C VAL A 58 -10.94 2.22 5.27
N GLY A 59 -11.80 2.57 4.30
CA GLY A 59 -12.81 3.61 4.47
C GLY A 59 -12.27 5.04 4.39
N ARG A 60 -10.97 5.25 4.16
CA ARG A 60 -10.36 6.57 3.95
C ARG A 60 -10.16 6.84 2.46
N VAL A 61 -10.31 8.10 2.03
CA VAL A 61 -10.06 8.50 0.64
C VAL A 61 -8.59 8.83 0.47
N ASN A 62 -7.91 8.13 -0.44
CA ASN A 62 -6.49 8.32 -0.68
C ASN A 62 -6.23 9.66 -1.36
N ALA A 63 -5.24 10.40 -0.87
CA ALA A 63 -4.83 11.68 -1.45
C ALA A 63 -3.77 11.47 -2.55
N ASN A 64 -2.93 10.44 -2.43
CA ASN A 64 -1.87 10.16 -3.39
C ASN A 64 -2.09 8.80 -4.06
N MET A 65 -1.41 8.62 -5.20
CA MET A 65 -1.34 7.32 -5.86
C MET A 65 -0.48 6.37 -5.03
N ILE A 66 -0.92 5.13 -4.87
CA ILE A 66 -0.13 4.05 -4.28
C ILE A 66 0.34 3.12 -5.40
N LEU A 67 1.66 2.98 -5.52
CA LEU A 67 2.34 2.26 -6.59
C LEU A 67 3.39 1.31 -5.99
N PRO A 68 3.04 0.05 -5.75
CA PRO A 68 3.94 -0.94 -5.16
C PRO A 68 4.86 -1.59 -6.19
N TYR A 69 6.08 -1.95 -5.75
CA TYR A 69 7.01 -2.79 -6.49
C TYR A 69 7.30 -4.08 -5.70
N PRO A 70 6.90 -5.25 -6.22
CA PRO A 70 6.16 -5.50 -7.47
C PRO A 70 4.67 -5.12 -7.40
N PRO A 71 3.94 -5.06 -8.54
CA PRO A 71 4.41 -5.26 -9.91
C PRO A 71 4.84 -3.97 -10.64
N GLY A 72 4.79 -2.81 -9.99
CA GLY A 72 5.14 -1.53 -10.61
C GLY A 72 4.06 -0.93 -11.50
N VAL A 73 2.78 -1.25 -11.22
CA VAL A 73 1.62 -0.59 -11.84
C VAL A 73 0.71 0.01 -10.74
N PRO A 74 -0.02 1.11 -11.02
CA PRO A 74 -0.82 1.79 -10.00
C PRO A 74 -1.86 0.86 -9.37
N LEU A 75 -1.86 0.80 -8.04
CA LEU A 75 -2.79 -0.02 -7.27
C LEU A 75 -3.95 0.82 -6.69
N VAL A 76 -3.68 2.07 -6.33
CA VAL A 76 -4.69 3.02 -5.83
C VAL A 76 -4.45 4.39 -6.46
N MET A 77 -5.52 5.05 -6.91
CA MET A 77 -5.49 6.42 -7.44
C MET A 77 -5.93 7.45 -6.38
N PRO A 78 -5.50 8.72 -6.51
CA PRO A 78 -6.09 9.81 -5.73
C PRO A 78 -7.62 9.86 -5.91
N GLY A 79 -8.36 9.95 -4.80
CA GLY A 79 -9.82 9.95 -4.79
C GLY A 79 -10.46 8.57 -4.67
N GLU A 80 -9.67 7.50 -4.68
CA GLU A 80 -10.14 6.14 -4.40
C GLU A 80 -10.09 5.78 -2.91
N MET A 81 -10.98 4.86 -2.53
CA MET A 81 -11.12 4.34 -1.18
C MET A 81 -11.08 2.81 -1.21
N ILE A 82 -10.28 2.23 -0.32
CA ILE A 82 -10.30 0.78 -0.08
C ILE A 82 -11.53 0.47 0.79
N THR A 83 -12.35 -0.48 0.35
CA THR A 83 -13.54 -0.97 1.05
C THR A 83 -13.33 -2.43 1.47
N GLU A 84 -14.31 -3.05 2.12
CA GLU A 84 -14.26 -4.49 2.41
C GLU A 84 -14.21 -5.34 1.13
N GLU A 85 -14.82 -4.88 0.04
CA GLU A 85 -14.78 -5.58 -1.25
C GLU A 85 -13.37 -5.58 -1.85
N SER A 86 -12.64 -4.46 -1.71
CA SER A 86 -11.26 -4.32 -2.18
C SER A 86 -10.21 -4.53 -1.07
N ARG A 87 -10.56 -5.18 0.04
CA ARG A 87 -9.64 -5.49 1.14
C ARG A 87 -8.35 -6.23 0.71
N PRO A 88 -8.35 -7.11 -0.33
CA PRO A 88 -7.11 -7.71 -0.82
C PRO A 88 -6.02 -6.71 -1.23
N VAL A 89 -6.41 -5.47 -1.61
CA VAL A 89 -5.47 -4.38 -1.88
C VAL A 89 -4.62 -4.05 -0.64
N LEU A 90 -5.27 -3.91 0.53
CA LEU A 90 -4.58 -3.64 1.79
C LEU A 90 -3.74 -4.85 2.23
N GLU A 91 -4.29 -6.06 2.12
CA GLU A 91 -3.58 -7.30 2.49
C GLU A 91 -2.25 -7.43 1.72
N PHE A 92 -2.25 -7.10 0.43
CA PHE A 92 -1.05 -7.12 -0.39
C PHE A 92 -0.03 -6.05 0.04
N LEU A 93 -0.46 -4.82 0.30
CA LEU A 93 0.44 -3.75 0.78
C LEU A 93 1.05 -4.10 2.14
N GLN A 94 0.26 -4.63 3.07
CA GLN A 94 0.75 -5.08 4.39
C GLN A 94 1.78 -6.19 4.25
N MET A 95 1.51 -7.19 3.41
CA MET A 95 2.46 -8.26 3.14
C MET A 95 3.77 -7.74 2.55
N LEU A 96 3.74 -6.74 1.64
CA LEU A 96 4.95 -6.12 1.11
C LEU A 96 5.78 -5.41 2.19
N CYS A 97 5.13 -4.76 3.17
CA CYS A 97 5.79 -4.16 4.33
C CYS A 97 6.43 -5.22 5.24
N GLU A 98 5.75 -6.35 5.44
CA GLU A 98 6.26 -7.46 6.26
C GLU A 98 7.45 -8.18 5.59
N ILE A 99 7.31 -8.55 4.31
CA ILE A 99 8.35 -9.31 3.61
C ILE A 99 9.64 -8.50 3.45
N GLY A 100 9.53 -7.19 3.18
CA GLY A 100 10.66 -6.29 2.98
C GLY A 100 11.41 -5.91 4.27
N ALA A 101 10.89 -6.27 5.44
CA ALA A 101 11.55 -6.00 6.73
C ALA A 101 12.66 -7.02 7.07
N HIS A 102 12.78 -8.13 6.33
CA HIS A 102 13.60 -9.27 6.72
C HIS A 102 15.08 -9.17 6.32
N TYR A 103 15.39 -8.59 5.16
CA TYR A 103 16.74 -8.60 4.58
C TYR A 103 17.19 -7.20 4.15
N PRO A 104 18.32 -6.68 4.69
CA PRO A 104 18.92 -5.45 4.18
C PRO A 104 19.27 -5.55 2.69
N GLY A 105 18.93 -4.52 1.91
CA GLY A 105 19.03 -4.48 0.46
C GLY A 105 17.84 -5.09 -0.30
N PHE A 106 16.82 -5.56 0.43
CA PHE A 106 15.56 -6.09 -0.11
C PHE A 106 14.36 -5.42 0.57
N GLU A 107 14.48 -4.12 0.84
CA GLU A 107 13.46 -3.34 1.53
C GLU A 107 12.18 -3.19 0.69
N THR A 108 11.07 -2.96 1.38
CA THR A 108 9.79 -2.63 0.75
C THR A 108 9.88 -1.35 -0.06
N ASP A 109 9.43 -1.40 -1.31
CA ASP A 109 9.36 -0.26 -2.21
C ASP A 109 7.91 -0.02 -2.64
N ILE A 110 7.25 0.93 -1.98
CA ILE A 110 5.88 1.34 -2.28
C ILE A 110 5.87 2.86 -2.40
N HIS A 111 5.77 3.37 -3.62
CA HIS A 111 5.58 4.79 -3.83
C HIS A 111 4.19 5.20 -3.31
N GLY A 112 4.15 6.24 -2.48
CA GLY A 112 2.92 6.71 -1.82
C GLY A 112 2.71 6.17 -0.41
N ALA A 113 3.58 5.26 0.07
CA ALA A 113 3.65 4.84 1.47
C ALA A 113 4.99 5.26 2.09
N TYR A 114 4.97 5.67 3.35
CA TYR A 114 6.12 6.26 4.04
C TYR A 114 6.49 5.44 5.27
N ARG A 115 7.71 4.90 5.29
CA ARG A 115 8.22 4.14 6.43
C ARG A 115 8.54 5.06 7.60
N GLN A 116 7.97 4.76 8.75
CA GLN A 116 8.15 5.47 10.01
C GLN A 116 9.33 4.91 10.81
N ALA A 117 9.74 5.63 11.86
CA ALA A 117 10.89 5.26 12.70
C ALA A 117 10.69 3.91 13.44
N ASP A 118 9.45 3.54 13.73
CA ASP A 118 9.07 2.26 14.35
C ASP A 118 8.97 1.10 13.34
N GLY A 119 9.15 1.37 12.05
CA GLY A 119 9.07 0.40 10.97
C GLY A 119 7.67 0.22 10.37
N ARG A 120 6.63 0.86 10.91
CA ARG A 120 5.29 0.90 10.31
C ARG A 120 5.25 1.86 9.13
N TYR A 121 4.18 1.79 8.34
CA TYR A 121 4.01 2.64 7.15
C TYR A 121 2.79 3.53 7.31
N THR A 122 2.92 4.79 6.89
CA THR A 122 1.80 5.73 6.76
C THR A 122 1.48 6.00 5.29
N VAL A 123 0.23 6.36 5.03
CA VAL A 123 -0.25 6.85 3.73
C VAL A 123 -0.98 8.16 3.91
N LYS A 124 -0.98 9.00 2.88
CA LYS A 124 -1.68 10.28 2.92
C LYS A 124 -3.12 10.13 2.43
N VAL A 125 -4.06 10.49 3.28
CA VAL A 125 -5.50 10.44 3.02
C VAL A 125 -6.13 11.81 3.18
N LEU A 126 -7.34 11.99 2.65
CA LEU A 126 -8.13 13.19 2.87
C LEU A 126 -8.69 13.20 4.30
N LYS A 127 -8.68 14.38 4.94
CA LYS A 127 -9.32 14.59 6.24
C LYS A 127 -10.81 14.31 6.13
N GLU A 128 -11.36 13.69 7.17
CA GLU A 128 -12.82 13.58 7.29
C GLU A 128 -13.38 14.95 7.66
N ASN A 129 -14.41 15.41 6.94
CA ASN A 129 -15.14 16.60 7.34
C ASN A 129 -15.88 16.27 8.64
N THR A 130 -15.36 16.70 9.78
CA THR A 130 -16.10 16.72 11.04
C THR A 130 -17.33 17.60 10.79
N LYS A 131 -18.51 16.98 10.74
CA LYS A 131 -19.79 17.69 10.82
C LYS A 131 -20.02 18.21 12.23
#